data_AF-A0A7E4VW77-F1
#
_entry.id   AF-A0A7E4VW77-F1
#
_cell.length_a   1.000
_cell.length_b   1.000
_cell.length_c   1.000
_cell.angle_alpha   90.00
_cell.angle_beta   90.00
_cell.angle_gamma   90.00
#
_symmetry.space_group_name_H-M   'P 1'
#
loop_
_entity.id
_entity.type
_entity.pdbx_description
1 polymer ?
#
loop_
_entity_poly.entity_id
_entity_poly.type
_entity_poly.pdbx_seq_one_letter_code
_entity_poly.pdbx_strand_id
1 'polypeptide(L)'
;MACVILITPRFVKQKEYVLLALNVLFDALFGLQYLLAGTHLLTVTVTNEYLPVTTRLACYTKLYVQLMIVLTPAMGVIALANALDRLYLITFPGKYHKLTLAYPFFVVGGALLCCVPTTATAFVTVISSASDPELGNCLVQDTIPKWLQFLLRIIRIVTTVVAIPLYLPIIIKIKKVPSGTPRKRKSN
;
A
#
# COMPACT_ATOMS: atom_id res chain seq x y z
N MET A 1 -6.16 15.23 6.59
CA MET A 1 -7.03 15.19 5.40
C MET A 1 -7.86 13.91 5.32
N ALA A 2 -7.26 12.71 5.33
CA ALA A 2 -7.99 11.43 5.28
C ALA A 2 -9.07 11.29 6.38
N CYS A 3 -8.75 11.62 7.64
CA CYS A 3 -9.72 11.56 8.74
C CYS A 3 -10.96 12.45 8.50
N VAL A 4 -10.76 13.65 7.93
CA VAL A 4 -11.87 14.57 7.62
C VAL A 4 -12.81 13.97 6.57
N ILE A 5 -12.25 13.30 5.56
CA ILE A 5 -13.02 12.63 4.50
C ILE A 5 -13.80 11.44 5.08
N LEU A 6 -13.19 10.66 5.98
CA LEU A 6 -13.82 9.49 6.59
C LEU A 6 -14.89 9.84 7.65
N ILE A 7 -14.76 10.97 8.33
CA ILE A 7 -15.73 11.43 9.34
C ILE A 7 -16.94 12.12 8.69
N THR A 8 -16.75 12.78 7.55
CA THR A 8 -17.82 13.58 6.93
C THR A 8 -18.79 12.69 6.13
N PRO A 9 -20.07 12.56 6.54
CA PRO A 9 -21.00 11.59 5.95
C PRO A 9 -21.34 11.87 4.48
N ARG A 10 -21.16 13.11 4.01
CA ARG A 10 -21.36 13.47 2.59
C ARG A 10 -20.30 12.84 1.68
N PHE A 11 -19.04 12.81 2.11
CA PHE A 11 -17.93 12.28 1.30
C PHE A 11 -17.87 10.76 1.35
N VAL A 12 -18.21 10.16 2.49
CA VAL A 12 -18.27 8.70 2.64
C VAL A 12 -19.24 8.05 1.66
N LYS A 13 -20.31 8.75 1.23
CA LYS A 13 -21.25 8.22 0.23
C LYS A 13 -20.65 8.06 -1.17
N GLN A 14 -19.52 8.69 -1.47
CA GLN A 14 -18.86 8.57 -2.77
C GLN A 14 -17.63 7.66 -2.65
N LYS A 15 -17.69 6.53 -3.35
CA LYS A 15 -16.68 5.45 -3.31
C LYS A 15 -15.27 5.95 -3.65
N GLU A 16 -15.19 6.91 -4.56
CA GLU A 16 -13.92 7.50 -5.01
C GLU A 16 -13.20 8.25 -3.88
N TYR A 17 -13.94 8.98 -3.03
CA TYR A 17 -13.34 9.67 -1.88
C TYR A 17 -12.92 8.69 -0.80
N VAL A 18 -13.67 7.61 -0.59
CA VAL A 18 -13.28 6.55 0.35
C VAL A 18 -11.98 5.88 -0.10
N LEU A 19 -11.89 5.49 -1.37
CA LEU A 19 -10.68 4.87 -1.93
C LEU A 19 -9.48 5.83 -1.85
N LEU A 20 -9.68 7.10 -2.18
CA LEU A 20 -8.64 8.13 -2.04
C LEU A 20 -8.19 8.32 -0.58
N ALA A 21 -9.13 8.37 0.36
CA ALA A 21 -8.81 8.51 1.78
C ALA A 21 -8.02 7.29 2.30
N LEU A 22 -8.37 6.09 1.86
CA LEU A 22 -7.63 4.88 2.19
C LEU A 22 -6.20 4.91 1.60
N ASN A 23 -6.03 5.32 0.34
CA ASN A 23 -4.70 5.48 -0.25
C ASN A 23 -3.83 6.46 0.55
N VAL A 24 -4.37 7.63 0.92
CA VAL A 24 -3.65 8.63 1.74
C VAL A 24 -3.29 8.06 3.11
N LEU A 25 -4.17 7.25 3.70
CA LEU A 25 -3.87 6.58 4.97
C LEU A 25 -2.70 5.59 4.83
N PHE A 26 -2.66 4.82 3.75
CA PHE A 26 -1.56 3.90 3.46
C PHE A 26 -0.24 4.64 3.20
N ASP A 27 -0.25 5.75 2.45
CA ASP A 27 0.92 6.60 2.27
C ASP A 27 1.44 7.15 3.61
N ALA A 28 0.53 7.55 4.51
CA ALA A 28 0.88 8.02 5.85
C ALA A 28 1.50 6.89 6.71
N LEU A 29 0.95 5.68 6.65
CA LEU A 29 1.51 4.51 7.34
C LEU A 29 2.90 4.15 6.81
N PHE A 30 3.10 4.23 5.49
CA PHE A 30 4.38 4.01 4.86
C PHE A 30 5.42 5.07 5.24
N GLY A 31 5.00 6.34 5.33
CA GLY A 31 5.84 7.42 5.86
C GLY A 31 6.20 7.22 7.34
N LEU A 32 5.22 6.83 8.17
CA LEU A 32 5.43 6.54 9.59
C LEU A 32 6.45 5.41 9.79
N GLN A 33 6.41 4.37 8.97
CA GLN A 33 7.39 3.29 8.99
C GLN A 33 8.83 3.80 8.80
N TYR A 34 9.07 4.67 7.81
CA TYR A 34 10.40 5.26 7.61
C TYR A 34 10.80 6.19 8.74
N LEU A 35 9.85 6.93 9.31
CA LEU A 35 10.12 7.77 10.47
C LEU A 35 10.58 6.91 11.66
N LEU A 36 9.88 5.81 11.95
CA LEU A 36 10.24 4.87 13.02
C LEU A 36 11.60 4.20 12.79
N ALA A 37 11.90 3.80 11.56
CA ALA A 37 13.21 3.24 11.22
C ALA A 37 14.33 4.29 11.41
N GLY A 38 14.08 5.53 10.98
CA GLY A 38 15.03 6.64 11.10
C GLY A 38 15.28 7.07 12.55
N THR A 39 14.24 7.17 13.38
CA THR A 39 14.40 7.50 14.81
C THR A 39 15.15 6.40 15.56
N HIS A 40 14.93 5.13 15.21
CA HIS A 40 15.69 4.02 15.77
C HIS A 40 17.18 4.14 15.41
N LEU A 41 17.51 4.33 14.13
CA LEU A 41 18.88 4.49 13.67
C LEU A 41 19.56 5.72 14.28
N LEU A 42 18.84 6.83 14.40
CA LEU A 42 19.35 8.04 15.03
C LEU A 42 19.66 7.82 16.51
N THR A 43 18.77 7.14 17.24
CA THR A 43 18.99 6.81 18.66
C THR A 43 20.26 6.00 18.84
N VAL A 44 20.42 4.93 18.04
CA VAL A 44 21.59 4.05 18.08
C VAL A 44 22.88 4.81 17.74
N THR A 45 22.81 5.74 16.78
CA THR A 45 23.96 6.56 16.38
C THR A 45 24.35 7.57 17.48
N VAL A 46 23.36 8.20 18.13
CA VAL A 46 23.60 9.24 19.14
C VAL A 46 24.11 8.66 20.46
N THR A 47 23.64 7.49 20.87
CA THR A 47 24.06 6.88 22.14
C THR A 47 25.51 6.38 22.12
N ASN A 48 26.15 6.29 20.95
CA ASN A 48 27.50 5.72 20.78
C ASN A 48 27.67 4.34 21.44
N GLU A 49 26.56 3.64 21.70
CA GLU A 49 26.61 2.28 22.18
C GLU A 49 27.15 1.42 21.04
N TYR A 50 28.20 0.65 21.30
CA TYR A 50 28.59 -0.45 20.42
C TYR A 50 27.32 -1.23 20.10
N LEU A 51 27.03 -1.38 18.80
CA LEU A 51 25.78 -1.97 18.33
C LEU A 51 25.54 -3.29 19.07
N PRO A 52 24.56 -3.34 19.99
CA PRO A 52 24.36 -4.53 20.78
C PRO A 52 24.01 -5.67 19.83
N VAL A 53 24.61 -6.83 20.04
CA VAL A 53 24.22 -8.03 19.30
C VAL A 53 22.81 -8.39 19.75
N THR A 54 21.87 -8.40 18.81
CA THR A 54 20.48 -8.77 19.07
C THR A 54 20.13 -10.00 18.23
N THR A 55 19.10 -10.71 18.66
CA THR A 55 18.59 -11.85 17.90
C THR A 55 17.81 -11.37 16.68
N ARG A 56 17.86 -12.12 15.57
CA ARG A 56 17.06 -11.81 14.38
C ARG A 56 15.56 -11.72 14.69
N LEU A 57 15.06 -12.52 15.62
CA LEU A 57 13.68 -12.46 16.08
C LEU A 57 13.35 -11.12 16.78
N ALA A 58 14.26 -10.60 17.61
CA ALA A 58 14.06 -9.31 18.28
C ALA A 58 14.07 -8.12 17.30
N CYS A 59 14.84 -8.21 16.20
CA CYS A 59 14.76 -7.25 15.10
C CYS A 59 13.45 -7.38 14.32
N TYR A 60 12.99 -8.60 14.04
CA TYR A 60 11.74 -8.83 13.33
C TYR A 60 10.52 -8.28 14.08
N THR A 61 10.46 -8.42 15.41
CA THR A 61 9.33 -7.92 16.20
C THR A 61 9.23 -6.39 16.25
N LYS A 62 10.23 -5.66 15.74
CA LYS A 62 10.15 -4.21 15.61
C LYS A 62 9.02 -3.81 14.64
N LEU A 63 8.19 -2.87 15.07
CA LEU A 63 7.02 -2.42 14.33
C LEU A 63 7.36 -1.95 12.90
N TYR A 64 8.45 -1.20 12.71
CA TYR A 64 8.83 -0.71 11.39
C TYR A 64 9.26 -1.84 10.43
N VAL A 65 9.81 -2.95 10.93
CA VAL A 65 10.15 -4.12 10.11
C VAL A 65 8.87 -4.82 9.64
N GLN A 66 7.92 -5.06 10.56
CA GLN A 66 6.61 -5.64 10.23
C GLN A 66 5.86 -4.79 9.20
N LEU A 67 5.79 -3.48 9.43
CA LEU A 67 5.16 -2.55 8.51
C LEU A 67 5.85 -2.58 7.14
N MET A 68 7.18 -2.67 7.07
CA MET A 68 7.89 -2.74 5.80
C MET A 68 7.54 -3.98 4.99
N ILE A 69 7.45 -5.14 5.65
CA ILE A 69 7.13 -6.43 5.00
C ILE A 69 5.70 -6.42 4.47
N VAL A 70 4.75 -5.88 5.24
CA VAL A 70 3.33 -5.82 4.86
C VAL A 70 3.04 -4.73 3.82
N LEU A 71 3.49 -3.50 4.08
CA LEU A 71 3.10 -2.33 3.30
C LEU A 71 3.78 -2.28 1.93
N THR A 72 5.02 -2.76 1.80
CA THR A 72 5.76 -2.70 0.51
C THR A 72 5.01 -3.39 -0.64
N PRO A 73 4.59 -4.66 -0.53
CA PRO A 73 3.80 -5.32 -1.56
C PRO A 73 2.37 -4.76 -1.62
N ALA A 74 1.75 -4.44 -0.47
CA ALA A 74 0.39 -3.90 -0.42
C ALA A 74 0.24 -2.61 -1.24
N MET A 75 1.21 -1.69 -1.15
CA MET A 75 1.21 -0.45 -1.93
C MET A 75 1.21 -0.69 -3.44
N GLY A 76 1.98 -1.69 -3.91
CA GLY A 76 1.99 -2.08 -5.32
C GLY A 76 0.64 -2.63 -5.77
N VAL A 77 0.05 -3.54 -4.99
CA VAL A 77 -1.25 -4.15 -5.28
C VAL A 77 -2.38 -3.11 -5.23
N ILE A 78 -2.36 -2.20 -4.25
CA ILE A 78 -3.33 -1.10 -4.14
C ILE A 78 -3.21 -0.17 -5.35
N ALA A 79 -2.00 0.18 -5.78
CA ALA A 79 -1.80 1.00 -6.98
C ALA A 79 -2.38 0.34 -8.24
N LEU A 80 -2.14 -0.96 -8.42
CA LEU A 80 -2.74 -1.73 -9.52
C LEU A 80 -4.27 -1.80 -9.43
N ALA A 81 -4.80 -2.05 -8.23
CA ALA A 81 -6.24 -2.11 -8.00
C ALA A 81 -6.92 -0.76 -8.26
N ASN A 82 -6.28 0.35 -7.90
CA ASN A 82 -6.73 1.70 -8.26
C ASN A 82 -6.78 1.90 -9.77
N ALA A 83 -5.75 1.48 -10.52
CA ALA A 83 -5.74 1.57 -11.98
C ALA A 83 -6.88 0.74 -12.61
N LEU A 84 -7.12 -0.47 -12.09
CA LEU A 84 -8.22 -1.33 -12.51
C LEU A 84 -9.60 -0.74 -12.17
N ASP A 85 -9.78 -0.15 -10.99
CA ASP A 85 -11.01 0.56 -10.60
C ASP A 85 -11.33 1.69 -11.59
N ARG A 86 -10.33 2.51 -11.92
CA ARG A 86 -10.50 3.60 -12.91
C ARG A 86 -10.79 3.09 -14.31
N LEU A 87 -10.14 2.00 -14.72
CA LEU A 87 -10.45 1.34 -15.99
C LEU A 87 -11.89 0.80 -16.00
N TYR A 88 -12.34 0.18 -14.90
CA TYR A 88 -13.68 -0.36 -14.76
C TYR A 88 -14.76 0.74 -14.77
N LEU A 89 -14.52 1.86 -14.08
CA LEU A 89 -15.38 3.05 -14.10
C LEU A 89 -15.58 3.58 -15.52
N ILE A 90 -14.50 3.69 -16.30
CA ILE A 90 -14.53 4.26 -17.65
C ILE A 90 -15.08 3.25 -18.68
N THR A 91 -14.82 1.95 -18.50
CA THR A 91 -15.36 0.91 -19.38
C THR A 91 -16.86 0.69 -19.16
N PHE A 92 -17.32 0.64 -17.91
CA PHE A 92 -18.69 0.27 -17.54
C PHE A 92 -19.35 1.22 -16.52
N PRO A 93 -19.59 2.50 -16.85
CA PRO A 93 -20.11 3.48 -15.90
C PRO A 93 -21.48 3.09 -15.28
N GLY A 94 -22.36 2.48 -16.08
CA GLY A 94 -23.68 2.04 -15.61
C GLY A 94 -23.63 0.92 -14.56
N LYS A 95 -22.65 0.00 -14.67
CA LYS A 95 -22.43 -1.04 -13.66
C LYS A 95 -21.69 -0.49 -12.45
N TYR A 96 -20.74 0.43 -12.67
CA TYR A 96 -19.98 1.08 -11.60
C TYR A 96 -20.86 1.80 -10.58
N HIS A 97 -21.88 2.51 -11.05
CA HIS A 97 -22.78 3.25 -10.16
C HIS A 97 -23.51 2.31 -9.19
N LYS A 98 -23.84 1.08 -9.62
CA LYS A 98 -24.54 0.06 -8.82
C LYS A 98 -23.66 -0.66 -7.79
N LEU A 99 -22.33 -0.49 -7.82
CA LEU A 99 -21.46 -1.10 -6.80
C LEU A 99 -21.83 -0.61 -5.39
N THR A 100 -21.58 -1.42 -4.36
CA THR A 100 -21.87 -1.05 -2.97
C THR A 100 -20.76 -0.17 -2.38
N LEU A 101 -21.07 0.51 -1.27
CA LEU A 101 -20.11 1.28 -0.48
C LEU A 101 -19.02 0.41 0.18
N ALA A 102 -19.24 -0.90 0.28
CA ALA A 102 -18.27 -1.85 0.80
C ALA A 102 -17.12 -2.13 -0.19
N TYR A 103 -17.29 -1.81 -1.48
CA TYR A 103 -16.31 -2.13 -2.53
C TYR A 103 -14.88 -1.62 -2.25
N PRO A 104 -14.64 -0.35 -1.86
CA PRO A 104 -13.29 0.13 -1.57
C PRO A 104 -12.60 -0.64 -0.43
N PHE A 105 -13.38 -1.06 0.58
CA PHE A 105 -12.87 -1.87 1.68
C PHE A 105 -12.50 -3.29 1.23
N PHE A 106 -13.27 -3.89 0.31
CA PHE A 106 -12.90 -5.16 -0.30
C PHE A 106 -11.63 -5.04 -1.15
N VAL A 107 -11.45 -3.94 -1.88
CA VAL A 107 -10.23 -3.70 -2.67
C VAL A 107 -8.99 -3.64 -1.76
N VAL A 108 -9.05 -2.81 -0.71
CA VAL A 108 -7.93 -2.65 0.23
C VAL A 108 -7.72 -3.90 1.08
N GLY A 109 -8.80 -4.51 1.57
CA GLY A 109 -8.75 -5.76 2.33
C GLY A 109 -8.19 -6.91 1.49
N GLY A 110 -8.57 -7.00 0.22
CA GLY A 110 -8.02 -7.96 -0.73
C GLY A 110 -6.53 -7.75 -0.97
N ALA A 111 -6.09 -6.49 -1.14
CA ALA A 111 -4.68 -6.16 -1.28
C ALA A 111 -3.84 -6.56 -0.06
N LEU A 112 -4.36 -6.33 1.16
CA LEU A 112 -3.74 -6.80 2.39
C LEU A 112 -3.72 -8.33 2.49
N LEU A 113 -4.80 -9.00 2.10
CA LEU A 113 -4.88 -10.45 2.11
C LEU A 113 -3.85 -11.08 1.16
N CYS A 114 -3.58 -10.47 0.00
CA CYS A 114 -2.51 -10.90 -0.91
C CYS A 114 -1.10 -10.83 -0.29
N CYS A 115 -0.92 -10.07 0.80
CA CYS A 115 0.36 -9.96 1.49
C CYS A 115 0.56 -11.06 2.55
N VAL A 116 -0.49 -11.81 2.93
CA VAL A 116 -0.42 -12.87 3.95
C VAL A 116 0.60 -13.97 3.61
N PRO A 117 0.70 -14.47 2.36
CA PRO A 117 1.72 -15.47 2.03
C PRO A 117 3.15 -14.93 2.19
N THR A 118 3.39 -13.67 1.82
CA THR A 118 4.71 -13.04 1.96
C THR A 118 5.08 -12.77 3.41
N THR A 119 4.12 -12.42 4.27
CA THR A 119 4.37 -12.21 5.70
C THR A 119 4.55 -13.54 6.44
N ALA A 120 3.77 -14.57 6.08
CA ALA A 120 3.91 -15.91 6.64
C ALA A 120 5.28 -16.51 6.28
N THR A 121 5.72 -16.39 5.02
CA THR A 121 7.06 -16.83 4.60
C THR A 121 8.16 -16.07 5.32
N ALA A 122 8.04 -14.74 5.47
CA ALA A 122 8.97 -13.95 6.27
C ALA A 122 9.07 -14.48 7.71
N PHE A 123 7.92 -14.69 8.36
CA PHE A 123 7.84 -15.19 9.73
C PHE A 123 8.52 -16.55 9.90
N VAL A 124 8.21 -17.50 9.02
CA VAL A 124 8.81 -18.85 9.05
C VAL A 124 10.33 -18.77 8.90
N THR A 125 10.83 -17.97 7.94
CA THR A 125 12.28 -17.81 7.73
C THR A 125 12.99 -17.17 8.91
N VAL A 126 12.32 -16.27 9.62
CA VAL A 126 12.89 -15.62 10.82
C VAL A 126 12.91 -16.58 11.99
N ILE A 127 11.84 -17.37 12.21
CA ILE A 127 11.80 -18.35 13.30
C ILE A 127 12.87 -19.42 13.12
N SER A 128 13.10 -19.90 11.89
CA SER A 128 14.16 -20.89 11.63
C SER A 128 15.56 -20.39 11.95
N SER A 129 15.75 -19.08 11.99
CA SER A 129 17.01 -18.39 12.28
C SER A 129 16.91 -17.49 13.52
N ALA A 130 16.03 -17.83 14.47
CA ALA A 130 15.71 -16.93 15.57
C ALA A 130 16.92 -16.60 16.46
N SER A 131 17.85 -17.55 16.61
CA SER A 131 19.03 -17.44 17.47
C SER A 131 20.25 -16.85 16.76
N ASP A 132 20.18 -16.60 15.46
CA ASP A 132 21.31 -16.05 14.71
C ASP A 132 21.62 -14.63 15.22
N PRO A 133 22.89 -14.35 15.60
CA PRO A 133 23.29 -13.03 16.07
C PRO A 133 23.26 -12.03 14.91
N GLU A 134 22.61 -10.90 15.13
CA GLU A 134 22.50 -9.79 14.18
C GLU A 134 22.97 -8.49 14.83
N LEU A 135 23.44 -7.57 13.98
CA LEU A 135 23.81 -6.22 14.43
C LEU A 135 22.56 -5.47 14.93
N GLY A 136 22.72 -4.70 16.01
CA GLY A 136 21.66 -3.91 16.66
C GLY A 136 20.96 -2.84 15.83
N ASN A 137 21.36 -2.65 14.58
CA ASN A 137 20.71 -1.72 13.66
C ASN A 137 19.34 -2.20 13.19
N CYS A 138 19.07 -3.51 13.30
CA CYS A 138 17.80 -4.15 12.93
C CYS A 138 17.23 -3.66 11.58
N LEU A 139 18.11 -3.45 10.59
CA LEU A 139 17.68 -3.07 9.26
C LEU A 139 16.91 -4.23 8.64
N VAL A 140 15.89 -3.90 7.86
CA VAL A 140 15.10 -4.90 7.13
C VAL A 140 15.99 -5.74 6.21
N GLN A 141 17.09 -5.18 5.71
CA GLN A 141 18.08 -5.89 4.87
C GLN A 141 18.79 -7.04 5.60
N ASP A 142 18.94 -6.92 6.91
CA ASP A 142 19.66 -7.90 7.75
C ASP A 142 18.67 -8.85 8.44
N THR A 143 17.44 -8.38 8.68
CA THR A 143 16.42 -9.15 9.40
C THR A 143 15.76 -10.24 8.54
N ILE A 144 15.56 -9.99 7.25
CA ILE A 144 14.95 -10.95 6.32
C ILE A 144 15.96 -11.38 5.25
N PRO A 145 15.86 -12.62 4.73
CA PRO A 145 16.80 -13.08 3.72
C PRO A 145 16.71 -12.23 2.45
N LYS A 146 17.86 -11.97 1.83
CA LYS A 146 18.00 -11.07 0.66
C LYS A 146 17.04 -11.43 -0.49
N TRP A 147 16.80 -12.72 -0.72
CA TRP A 147 15.87 -13.19 -1.76
C TRP A 147 14.43 -12.76 -1.50
N LEU A 148 13.99 -12.76 -0.23
CA LEU A 148 12.64 -12.37 0.14
C LEU A 148 12.47 -10.85 0.01
N GLN A 149 13.48 -10.09 0.44
CA GLN A 149 13.47 -8.64 0.23
C GLN A 149 13.43 -8.29 -1.26
N PHE A 150 14.20 -9.00 -2.08
CA PHE A 150 14.19 -8.85 -3.52
C PHE A 150 12.80 -9.18 -4.11
N LEU A 151 12.16 -10.26 -3.65
CA LEU A 151 10.81 -10.63 -4.06
C LEU A 151 9.78 -9.55 -3.72
N LEU A 152 9.79 -9.00 -2.51
CA LEU A 152 8.89 -7.91 -2.09
C LEU A 152 9.05 -6.67 -2.99
N ARG A 153 10.29 -6.34 -3.37
CA ARG A 153 10.58 -5.24 -4.30
C ARG A 153 10.10 -5.54 -5.71
N ILE A 154 10.30 -6.75 -6.22
CA ILE A 154 9.80 -7.17 -7.54
C ILE A 154 8.29 -7.06 -7.59
N ILE A 155 7.56 -7.57 -6.59
CA ILE A 155 6.10 -7.51 -6.56
C ILE A 155 5.63 -6.06 -6.72
N ARG A 156 6.23 -5.13 -5.99
CA ARG A 156 5.92 -3.70 -6.10
C ARG A 156 6.23 -3.13 -7.48
N ILE A 157 7.40 -3.45 -8.05
CA ILE A 157 7.79 -2.94 -9.38
C ILE A 157 6.87 -3.51 -10.46
N VAL A 158 6.61 -4.81 -10.45
CA VAL A 158 5.76 -5.47 -11.47
C VAL A 158 4.33 -4.94 -11.40
N THR A 159 3.74 -4.85 -10.20
CA THR A 159 2.36 -4.33 -10.06
C THR A 159 2.23 -2.88 -10.52
N THR A 160 3.24 -2.04 -10.24
CA THR A 160 3.24 -0.63 -10.70
C THR A 160 3.49 -0.52 -12.21
N VAL A 161 4.40 -1.32 -12.78
CA VAL A 161 4.64 -1.35 -14.23
C VAL A 161 3.40 -1.84 -14.99
N VAL A 162 2.70 -2.85 -14.49
CA VAL A 162 1.44 -3.35 -15.07
C VAL A 162 0.32 -2.31 -14.97
N ALA A 163 0.33 -1.42 -13.97
CA ALA A 163 -0.65 -0.35 -13.86
C ALA A 163 -0.52 0.69 -15.01
N ILE A 164 0.69 0.94 -15.54
CA ILE A 164 0.94 1.93 -16.60
C ILE A 164 0.11 1.67 -17.87
N PRO A 165 0.17 0.48 -18.52
CA PRO A 165 -0.61 0.23 -19.74
C PRO A 165 -2.12 0.27 -19.52
N LEU A 166 -2.62 0.06 -18.28
CA LEU A 166 -4.03 0.21 -17.97
C LEU A 166 -4.54 1.65 -18.10
N TYR A 167 -3.64 2.65 -18.05
CA TYR A 167 -4.01 4.05 -18.29
C TYR A 167 -4.16 4.40 -19.78
N LEU A 168 -3.63 3.61 -20.72
CA LEU A 168 -3.80 3.84 -22.16
C LEU A 168 -5.28 3.83 -22.61
N PRO A 169 -6.09 2.80 -22.31
CA PRO A 169 -7.51 2.79 -22.68
C PRO A 169 -8.31 3.91 -21.99
N ILE A 170 -7.90 4.33 -20.79
CA ILE A 170 -8.49 5.47 -20.07
C ILE A 170 -8.33 6.75 -20.90
N ILE A 171 -7.11 7.05 -21.33
CA ILE A 171 -6.80 8.25 -22.13
C ILE A 171 -7.53 8.22 -23.48
N ILE A 172 -7.52 7.07 -24.17
CA ILE A 172 -8.20 6.91 -25.46
C ILE A 172 -9.71 7.15 -25.32
N LYS A 173 -10.33 6.60 -24.27
CA LYS A 173 -11.79 6.73 -24.09
C LYS A 173 -12.19 8.14 -23.68
N ILE A 174 -11.39 8.83 -22.86
CA ILE A 174 -11.63 10.24 -22.50
C ILE A 174 -11.57 11.14 -23.74
N LYS A 175 -10.59 10.94 -24.64
CA LYS A 175 -10.49 11.73 -25.89
C LYS A 175 -11.68 11.53 -26.83
N LYS A 176 -12.35 10.38 -26.78
CA LYS A 176 -13.52 10.08 -27.62
C LYS A 176 -14.83 10.64 -27.08
N VAL A 177 -14.88 11.13 -25.84
CA VAL A 177 -16.08 11.79 -25.30
C VAL A 177 -16.20 13.15 -25.98
N PRO A 178 -17.20 13.38 -26.87
CA PRO A 178 -17.33 14.65 -27.56
C PRO A 178 -17.61 15.75 -26.54
N SER A 179 -16.81 16.81 -26.56
CA SER A 179 -16.87 17.97 -25.67
C SER A 179 -18.17 18.79 -25.76
N GLY A 180 -19.21 18.29 -26.43
CA GLY A 180 -20.36 19.05 -26.88
C GLY A 180 -21.66 18.31 -26.64
N THR A 181 -22.22 18.47 -25.45
CA THR A 181 -23.68 18.63 -25.35
C THR A 181 -23.96 19.50 -24.13
N PRO A 182 -24.27 20.80 -24.29
CA PRO A 182 -24.74 21.60 -23.19
C PRO A 182 -25.99 20.93 -22.64
N ARG A 183 -25.92 20.44 -21.39
CA ARG A 183 -27.10 20.00 -20.65
C ARG A 183 -28.03 21.22 -20.58
N LYS A 184 -29.08 21.22 -21.39
CA LYS A 184 -30.23 22.11 -21.16
C LYS A 184 -30.75 21.80 -19.76
N ARG A 185 -30.37 22.64 -18.80
CA ARG A 185 -30.98 22.70 -17.46
C ARG A 185 -32.47 22.92 -17.72
N LYS A 186 -33.29 21.89 -17.51
CA LYS A 186 -34.74 22.10 -17.36
C LYS A 186 -34.90 22.90 -16.08
N SER A 187 -35.12 24.20 -16.24
CA SER A 187 -35.66 25.06 -15.20
C SER A 187 -37.12 24.64 -15.04
N ASN A 188 -37.45 24.01 -13.92
CA ASN A 188 -38.80 23.93 -13.41
C ASN A 188 -38.88 24.87 -12.21
#